data_AF-A0A3Q3X282-F1
#
_entry.id   AF-A0A3Q3X282-F1
#
_cell.length_a   1.000
_cell.length_b   1.000
_cell.length_c   1.000
_cell.angle_alpha   90.00
_cell.angle_beta   90.00
_cell.angle_gamma   90.00
#
_symmetry.space_group_name_H-M   'P 1'
#
loop_
_entity.id
_entity.type
_entity.pdbx_description
1 polymer ?
#
loop_
_entity_poly.entity_id
_entity_poly.type
_entity_poly.pdbx_seq_one_letter_code
_entity_poly.pdbx_strand_id
1 'polypeptide(L)'
;MESDILKFICANQGAVDTDYLVSNLGCSVSDIICNQEKFASCLPFGQPKVVVRTSLRLCRAKACEGSCGGLHLCKSFLFSGFCQFSQSSLYVTRSFLRRGLCLLHR
;
A
#
# COMPACT_ATOMS: atom_id res chain seq x y z
N MET A 1 17.60 -2.56 -4.71
CA MET A 1 16.96 -2.86 -6.00
C MET A 1 15.46 -3.11 -5.86
N GLU A 2 15.00 -4.21 -5.25
CA GLU A 2 13.54 -4.49 -5.11
C GLU A 2 12.78 -3.37 -4.35
N SER A 3 13.34 -2.90 -3.23
CA SER A 3 12.75 -1.80 -2.46
C SER A 3 12.74 -0.46 -3.20
N ASP A 4 13.66 -0.26 -4.14
CA ASP A 4 13.75 0.97 -4.93
C ASP A 4 12.69 0.97 -6.03
N ILE A 5 12.49 -0.18 -6.68
CA ILE A 5 11.38 -0.41 -7.61
C ILE A 5 10.03 -0.21 -6.90
N LEU A 6 9.87 -0.80 -5.70
CA LEU A 6 8.64 -0.66 -4.93
C LEU A 6 8.36 0.80 -4.55
N LYS A 7 9.37 1.53 -4.07
CA LYS A 7 9.25 2.98 -3.77
C LYS A 7 8.88 3.77 -5.02
N PHE A 8 9.52 3.48 -6.15
CA PHE A 8 9.26 4.18 -7.41
C PHE A 8 7.82 3.98 -7.89
N ILE A 9 7.34 2.73 -7.91
CA ILE A 9 5.96 2.44 -8.34
C ILE A 9 4.95 3.03 -7.35
N CYS A 10 5.18 2.94 -6.04
CA CYS A 10 4.30 3.54 -5.04
C CYS A 10 4.24 5.08 -5.14
N ALA A 11 5.36 5.75 -5.47
CA ALA A 11 5.38 7.20 -5.72
C ALA A 11 4.56 7.57 -6.98
N ASN A 12 4.47 6.66 -7.95
CA ASN A 12 3.68 6.80 -9.17
C ASN A 12 2.29 6.15 -9.04
N GLN A 13 1.62 6.31 -7.88
CA GLN A 13 0.25 5.85 -7.66
C GLN A 13 0.04 4.32 -7.75
N GLY A 14 1.11 3.53 -7.60
CA GLY A 14 1.04 2.08 -7.51
C GLY A 14 1.05 1.33 -8.84
N ALA A 15 1.13 2.03 -9.97
CA ALA A 15 1.21 1.42 -11.31
C ALA A 15 2.06 2.28 -12.25
N VAL A 16 2.95 1.65 -13.02
CA VAL A 16 3.87 2.35 -13.92
C VAL A 16 3.99 1.61 -15.25
N ASP A 17 4.10 2.35 -16.36
CA ASP A 17 4.41 1.79 -17.67
C ASP A 17 5.77 1.11 -17.69
N THR A 18 5.83 -0.04 -18.35
CA THR A 18 7.01 -0.91 -18.31
C THR A 18 8.25 -0.20 -18.88
N ASP A 19 8.11 0.47 -20.02
CA ASP A 19 9.20 1.20 -20.67
C ASP A 19 9.70 2.38 -19.83
N TYR A 20 8.78 3.08 -19.15
CA TYR A 20 9.12 4.17 -18.25
C TYR A 20 9.89 3.67 -17.02
N LEU A 21 9.49 2.53 -16.46
CA LEU A 21 10.16 1.90 -15.34
C LEU A 21 11.59 1.48 -15.71
N VAL A 22 11.76 0.82 -16.86
CA VAL A 22 13.07 0.39 -17.39
C VAL A 22 13.97 1.60 -17.64
N SER A 23 13.44 2.67 -18.23
CA SER A 23 14.21 3.88 -18.56
C SER A 23 14.71 4.63 -17.32
N ASN A 24 13.94 4.64 -16.23
CA ASN A 24 14.31 5.36 -15.00
C ASN A 24 15.20 4.54 -14.06
N LEU A 25 15.03 3.21 -14.02
CA LEU A 25 15.73 2.35 -13.07
C LEU A 25 16.86 1.52 -13.72
N GLY A 26 16.93 1.48 -15.05
CA GLY A 26 17.95 0.71 -15.79
C GLY A 26 17.88 -0.80 -15.58
N CYS A 27 16.76 -1.32 -15.08
CA CYS A 27 16.57 -2.73 -14.76
C CYS A 27 15.69 -3.44 -15.80
N SER A 28 15.92 -4.73 -16.02
CA SER A 28 15.09 -5.52 -16.94
C SER A 28 13.74 -5.84 -16.32
N VAL A 29 12.69 -5.88 -17.15
CA VAL A 29 11.34 -6.22 -16.70
C VAL A 29 11.30 -7.61 -16.08
N SER A 30 12.04 -8.57 -16.65
CA SER A 30 12.14 -9.94 -16.17
C SER A 30 12.65 -10.03 -14.73
N ASP A 31 13.61 -9.18 -14.35
CA ASP A 31 14.12 -9.13 -12.97
C ASP A 31 13.06 -8.59 -12.00
N ILE A 32 12.20 -7.69 -12.45
CA ILE A 32 11.13 -7.07 -11.65
C ILE A 32 10.00 -8.08 -11.40
N ILE A 33 9.54 -8.77 -12.44
CA ILE A 33 8.43 -9.73 -12.33
C ILE A 33 8.88 -11.07 -11.72
N CYS A 34 10.18 -11.27 -11.48
CA CYS A 34 10.69 -12.46 -10.79
C CYS A 34 10.00 -12.66 -9.43
N ASN A 35 9.70 -11.57 -8.72
CA ASN A 35 8.93 -11.59 -7.48
C ASN A 35 7.44 -11.32 -7.71
N GLN A 36 6.71 -12.33 -8.19
CA GLN A 36 5.29 -12.25 -8.51
C GLN A 36 4.36 -12.00 -7.31
N GLU A 37 4.87 -12.19 -6.09
CA GLU A 37 4.12 -11.87 -4.86
C GLU A 37 3.94 -10.35 -4.68
N LYS A 38 4.95 -9.57 -5.12
CA LYS A 38 5.01 -8.12 -4.94
C LYS A 38 4.80 -7.33 -6.21
N PHE A 39 5.06 -7.91 -7.38
CA PHE A 39 4.90 -7.24 -8.66
C PHE A 39 4.04 -8.09 -9.59
N ALA A 40 3.20 -7.43 -10.37
CA ALA A 40 2.49 -8.08 -11.47
C ALA A 40 2.52 -7.21 -12.71
N SER A 41 2.74 -7.85 -13.86
CA SER A 41 2.57 -7.22 -15.17
C SER A 41 1.11 -7.33 -15.59
N CYS A 42 0.54 -6.24 -16.11
CA CYS A 42 -0.81 -6.17 -16.66
C CYS A 42 -0.79 -5.38 -17.97
N LEU A 43 -1.75 -5.63 -18.86
CA LEU A 43 -1.91 -4.85 -20.11
C LEU A 43 -3.25 -4.10 -20.12
N PRO A 44 -3.46 -3.09 -19.26
CA PRO A 44 -4.64 -2.25 -19.38
C PRO A 44 -4.65 -1.54 -20.74
N PHE A 45 -5.71 -1.72 -21.51
CA PHE A 45 -5.90 -1.08 -22.83
C PHE A 45 -4.73 -1.30 -23.82
N GLY A 46 -4.06 -2.45 -23.72
CA GLY A 46 -2.93 -2.81 -24.60
C GLY A 46 -1.59 -2.15 -24.24
N GLN A 47 -1.52 -1.40 -23.13
CA GLN A 47 -0.27 -0.78 -22.66
C GLN A 47 0.33 -1.59 -21.51
N PRO A 48 1.55 -2.15 -21.65
CA PRO A 48 2.18 -2.95 -20.60
C PRO A 48 2.53 -2.12 -19.35
N LYS A 49 1.93 -2.45 -18.22
CA LYS A 49 2.17 -1.82 -16.92
C LYS A 49 2.62 -2.83 -15.88
N VAL A 50 3.45 -2.36 -14.95
CA VAL A 50 3.82 -3.08 -13.73
C VAL A 50 3.09 -2.45 -12.55
N VAL A 51 2.39 -3.28 -11.77
CA VAL A 51 1.70 -2.88 -10.55
C VAL A 51 2.34 -3.51 -9.33
N VAL A 52 2.34 -2.78 -8.21
CA VAL A 52 2.75 -3.33 -6.92
C VAL A 52 1.57 -4.03 -6.25
N ARG A 53 1.84 -5.21 -5.69
CA ARG A 53 0.92 -6.02 -4.91
C ARG A 53 1.42 -6.13 -3.48
N THR A 54 0.48 -6.34 -2.58
CA THR A 54 0.78 -6.69 -1.19
C THR A 54 -0.19 -7.77 -0.73
N SER A 55 0.33 -8.72 0.05
CA SER A 55 -0.48 -9.72 0.74
C SER A 55 -1.19 -9.15 1.97
N LEU A 56 -0.78 -7.96 2.42
CA LEU A 56 -1.41 -7.27 3.55
C LEU A 56 -2.84 -6.86 3.20
N ARG A 57 -3.77 -7.22 4.09
CA ARG A 57 -5.19 -6.89 3.96
C ARG A 57 -5.66 -6.13 5.18
N LEU A 58 -6.62 -5.22 5.00
CA LEU A 58 -7.32 -4.61 6.12
C LEU A 58 -8.07 -5.68 6.92
N CYS A 59 -7.98 -5.60 8.24
CA CYS A 59 -8.80 -6.39 9.14
C CYS A 59 -10.28 -6.04 8.93
N ARG A 60 -11.12 -7.08 8.87
CA ARG A 60 -12.57 -6.95 8.67
C ARG A 60 -13.38 -7.27 9.93
N ALA A 61 -12.72 -7.69 11.01
CA ALA A 61 -13.38 -8.04 12.25
C ALA A 61 -13.85 -6.77 12.97
N LYS A 62 -15.15 -6.72 13.33
CA LYS A 62 -15.78 -5.55 13.97
C LYS A 62 -15.23 -5.27 15.38
N ALA A 63 -14.87 -6.33 16.10
CA ALA A 63 -14.31 -6.26 17.45
C ALA A 63 -12.99 -7.04 17.51
N CYS A 64 -12.03 -6.66 16.67
CA CYS A 64 -10.73 -7.32 16.66
C CYS A 64 -9.89 -6.87 17.86
N GLU A 65 -9.41 -7.83 18.66
CA GLU A 65 -8.56 -7.58 19.83
C GLU A 65 -7.10 -7.24 19.48
N GLY A 66 -6.75 -7.20 18.18
CA GLY A 66 -5.40 -6.83 17.74
C GLY A 66 -4.40 -7.97 17.62
N SER A 67 -4.83 -9.21 17.87
CA SER A 67 -4.02 -10.42 17.67
C SER A 67 -4.03 -10.96 16.23
N CYS A 68 -4.71 -10.29 15.30
CA CYS A 68 -4.78 -10.74 13.91
C CYS A 68 -3.62 -10.21 13.05
N GLY A 69 -3.28 -10.91 11.97
CA GLY A 69 -2.28 -10.47 10.98
C GLY A 69 -2.77 -9.39 10.00
N GLY A 70 -3.95 -8.81 10.24
CA GLY A 70 -4.57 -7.82 9.37
C GLY A 70 -4.20 -6.38 9.74
N LEU A 71 -4.26 -5.47 8.77
CA LEU A 71 -4.04 -4.04 8.98
C LEU A 71 -5.23 -3.39 9.67
N HIS A 72 -4.97 -2.72 10.79
CA HIS A 72 -5.94 -1.94 11.55
C HIS A 72 -5.81 -0.47 11.17
N LEU A 73 -6.33 -0.10 10.00
CA LEU A 73 -6.33 1.27 9.50
C LEU A 73 -7.77 1.72 9.22
N CYS A 74 -8.02 3.02 9.33
CA CYS A 74 -9.30 3.59 8.95
C CYS A 74 -9.51 3.46 7.44
N LYS A 75 -10.53 2.69 7.05
CA LYS A 75 -10.90 2.51 5.64
C LYS A 75 -11.25 3.85 4.98
N SER A 76 -12.03 4.71 5.63
CA SER A 76 -12.42 6.01 5.08
C SER A 76 -11.18 6.87 4.81
N PHE A 77 -10.27 7.00 5.79
CA PHE A 77 -9.04 7.76 5.59
C PHE A 77 -8.21 7.23 4.41
N LEU A 78 -8.09 5.91 4.26
CA LEU A 78 -7.29 5.30 3.19
C LEU A 78 -7.85 5.54 1.79
N PHE A 79 -9.18 5.48 1.62
CA PHE A 79 -9.81 5.57 0.30
C PHE A 79 -10.31 6.97 -0.07
N SER A 80 -10.81 7.74 0.90
CA SER A 80 -11.30 9.10 0.65
C SER A 80 -10.34 10.20 1.10
N GLY A 81 -9.19 9.85 1.70
CA GLY A 81 -8.24 10.82 2.25
C GLY A 81 -8.75 11.59 3.48
N PHE A 82 -9.97 11.29 3.93
CA PHE A 82 -10.65 11.98 5.01
C PHE A 82 -11.35 10.98 5.93
N CYS A 83 -11.27 11.23 7.23
CA CYS A 83 -12.07 10.56 8.23
C CYS A 83 -12.68 11.62 9.14
N GLN A 84 -13.99 11.59 9.36
CA GLN A 84 -14.65 12.53 10.27
C GLN A 84 -14.09 12.49 11.71
N PHE A 85 -13.43 11.39 12.09
CA PHE A 85 -12.78 11.21 13.38
C PHE A 85 -11.31 11.66 13.39
N SER A 86 -10.75 12.13 12.27
CA SER A 86 -9.37 12.65 12.22
C SER A 86 -9.25 14.11 12.71
N GLN A 87 -10.34 14.72 13.19
CA GLN A 87 -10.37 16.10 13.66
C GLN A 87 -10.05 16.28 15.16
N SER A 88 -9.47 15.27 15.80
CA SER A 88 -8.87 15.43 17.13
C SER A 88 -7.38 15.76 16.96
N SER A 89 -7.06 17.05 16.97
CA SER A 89 -5.70 17.57 17.11
C SER A 89 -4.97 16.83 18.24
N LEU A 90 -3.97 16.01 17.90
CA LEU A 90 -2.80 15.62 18.71
C LEU A 90 -1.98 14.60 17.89
N TYR A 91 -0.91 15.08 17.25
CA TYR A 91 0.26 14.33 16.77
C TYR A 91 0.04 13.04 15.96
N VAL A 92 -0.08 13.15 14.63
CA VAL A 92 0.44 12.10 13.74
C VAL A 92 1.95 12.30 13.60
N THR A 93 2.68 12.19 14.71
CA THR A 93 4.12 11.95 14.63
C THR A 93 4.32 10.45 14.38
N ARG A 94 5.03 10.15 13.30
CA ARG A 94 5.80 8.91 13.05
C ARG A 94 5.90 8.03 14.30
N SER A 95 5.04 7.03 14.41
CA SER A 95 5.24 5.94 15.37
C SER A 95 4.42 4.74 14.93
N PHE A 96 5.09 3.88 14.18
CA PHE A 96 4.98 2.44 14.33
C PHE A 96 5.22 2.10 15.82
N LEU A 97 4.27 2.34 16.72
CA LEU A 97 4.45 1.99 18.13
C LEU A 97 3.12 1.87 18.89
N ARG A 98 2.79 0.60 19.15
CA ARG A 98 2.27 0.05 20.42
C ARG A 98 0.96 0.64 20.97
N ARG A 99 -0.04 -0.25 20.94
CA ARG A 99 -1.21 -0.36 21.83
C ARG A 99 -2.33 0.68 21.66
N GLY A 100 -3.56 0.16 21.74
CA GLY A 100 -4.76 0.94 22.09
C GLY A 100 -5.66 1.21 20.89
N LEU A 101 -6.65 0.36 20.65
CA LEU A 101 -8.04 0.64 20.99
C LEU A 101 -8.54 1.98 20.40
N CYS A 102 -9.10 1.92 19.19
CA CYS A 102 -10.22 2.80 18.87
C CYS A 102 -11.52 2.12 19.37
N LEU A 103 -11.73 2.09 20.69
CA LEU A 103 -13.07 1.92 21.25
C LEU A 103 -13.80 3.24 21.06
N LEU A 104 -14.68 3.32 20.05
CA LEU A 104 -15.72 4.33 20.02
C LEU A 104 -17.00 3.68 20.56
N HIS A 105 -17.20 3.85 21.87
CA HIS A 105 -18.44 3.49 22.54
C HIS A 105 -19.33 4.74 22.59
N ARG A 106 -20.31 4.82 21.70
CA ARG A 106 -21.70 5.26 21.93
C ARG A 106 -22.45 5.28 20.60
#